data_AF-A0A4P9WTU6-F1
#
_entry.id   AF-A0A4P9WTU6-F1
#
_cell.length_a   1.000
_cell.length_b   1.000
_cell.length_c   1.000
_cell.angle_alpha   90.00
_cell.angle_beta   90.00
_cell.angle_gamma   90.00
#
_symmetry.space_group_name_H-M   'P 1'
#
loop_
_entity.id
_entity.type
_entity.pdbx_description
1 polymer ?
#
loop_
_entity_poly.entity_id
_entity_poly.type
_entity_poly.pdbx_seq_one_letter_code
_entity_poly.pdbx_strand_id
1 'polypeptide(L)'
;MSDQQVSVSLTADEAIVKATAMLNTKMANFDRWASQNPTKMSAGEVELQQKRQEIKLLRLEINDLKKLKMDYQDSFIFRNGLKESEPPRIHFTKPRNIPASVEKRNTVPLNIKKKLENGDICVNQAQDKQLISPQVPAIVQKKEKIIENIFHHQLEIVPGVSSHIAQMITNLYPTNKSLTKAYDKLDEDGEKWNMLADISVGKRKLGKVLSRRLHDVFNME
;
A
#
# COMPACT_ATOMS: atom_id res chain seq x y z
N MET A 1 28.58 17.33 -8.99
CA MET A 1 27.73 17.77 -7.88
C MET A 1 26.41 17.06 -8.08
N SER A 2 26.08 16.11 -7.20
CA SER A 2 24.91 15.25 -7.35
C SER A 2 23.83 15.72 -6.38
N ASP A 3 22.73 16.23 -6.92
CA ASP A 3 21.55 16.64 -6.15
C ASP A 3 20.87 15.40 -5.57
N GLN A 4 21.01 15.21 -4.25
CA GLN A 4 20.20 14.27 -3.51
C GLN A 4 18.82 14.88 -3.28
N GLN A 5 17.80 14.35 -3.96
CA GLN A 5 16.41 14.61 -3.59
C GLN A 5 16.10 13.91 -2.28
N VAL A 6 16.05 14.69 -1.20
CA VAL A 6 15.58 14.25 0.11
C VAL A 6 14.05 14.17 0.07
N SER A 7 13.49 12.97 0.00
CA SER A 7 12.05 12.75 0.17
C SER A 7 11.70 12.84 1.66
N VAL A 8 11.23 14.01 2.10
CA VAL A 8 10.74 14.21 3.47
C VAL A 8 9.33 13.61 3.56
N SER A 9 9.20 12.50 4.29
CA SER A 9 7.89 11.93 4.63
C SER A 9 7.19 12.84 5.63
N LEU A 10 6.20 13.61 5.18
CA LEU A 10 5.34 14.40 6.07
C LEU A 10 4.51 13.48 6.95
N THR A 11 4.48 13.77 8.25
CA THR A 11 3.57 13.11 9.18
C THR A 11 2.12 13.51 8.88
N ALA A 12 1.15 12.67 9.27
CA ALA A 12 -0.27 12.92 9.00
C ALA A 12 -0.74 14.28 9.55
N ASP A 13 -0.18 14.72 10.68
CA ASP A 13 -0.49 16.02 11.28
C ASP A 13 0.04 17.18 10.44
N GLU A 14 1.26 17.07 9.91
CA GLU A 14 1.80 18.08 9.00
C GLU A 14 1.01 18.16 7.69
N ALA A 15 0.52 17.02 7.18
CA ALA A 15 -0.34 16.99 6.00
C ALA A 15 -1.67 17.70 6.24
N ILE A 16 -2.30 17.48 7.39
CA ILE A 16 -3.55 18.16 7.78
C ILE A 16 -3.34 19.67 7.95
N VAL A 17 -2.25 20.08 8.62
CA VAL A 17 -1.91 21.49 8.81
C VAL A 17 -1.68 22.17 7.45
N LYS A 18 -0.95 21.52 6.55
CA LYS A 18 -0.67 22.04 5.20
C LYS A 18 -1.93 22.15 4.36
N ALA A 19 -2.80 21.14 4.38
CA ALA A 19 -4.08 21.18 3.66
C ALA A 19 -5.00 22.28 4.19
N THR A 20 -5.06 22.46 5.51
CA THR A 20 -5.85 23.52 6.16
C THR A 20 -5.32 24.91 5.79
N ALA A 21 -4.01 25.10 5.80
CA ALA A 21 -3.39 26.35 5.37
C ALA A 21 -3.72 26.67 3.89
N MET A 22 -3.61 25.68 3.00
CA MET A 22 -3.96 25.85 1.58
C MET A 22 -5.43 26.22 1.39
N LEU A 23 -6.35 25.60 2.14
CA LEU A 23 -7.77 25.94 2.09
C LEU A 23 -8.02 27.39 2.52
N ASN A 24 -7.42 27.82 3.63
CA ASN A 24 -7.56 29.19 4.14
C ASN A 24 -7.02 30.22 3.15
N THR A 25 -5.87 29.96 2.51
CA THR A 25 -5.33 30.84 1.46
C THR A 25 -6.25 30.89 0.24
N LYS A 26 -6.82 29.76 -0.19
CA LYS A 26 -7.77 29.73 -1.31
C LYS A 26 -9.06 30.49 -0.99
N MET A 27 -9.59 30.37 0.23
CA MET A 27 -10.76 31.14 0.66
C MET A 27 -10.48 32.65 0.68
N ALA A 28 -9.35 33.07 1.25
CA ALA A 28 -8.97 34.49 1.26
C ALA A 28 -8.80 35.08 -0.15
N ASN A 29 -8.21 34.32 -1.08
CA ASN A 29 -8.07 34.72 -2.48
C ASN A 29 -9.43 34.79 -3.19
N PHE A 30 -10.34 33.88 -2.87
CA PHE A 30 -11.71 33.89 -3.39
C PHE A 30 -12.48 35.13 -2.91
N ASP A 31 -12.43 35.46 -1.63
CA ASP A 31 -13.10 36.64 -1.07
C ASP A 31 -12.56 37.93 -1.69
N ARG A 32 -11.24 38.01 -1.90
CA ARG A 32 -10.59 39.15 -2.59
C ARG A 32 -11.04 39.26 -4.04
N TRP A 33 -11.11 38.15 -4.77
CA TRP A 33 -11.59 38.13 -6.16
C TRP A 33 -13.07 38.50 -6.26
N ALA A 34 -13.91 38.01 -5.34
CA ALA A 34 -15.34 38.31 -5.27
C ALA A 34 -15.57 39.80 -4.98
N SER A 35 -14.78 40.40 -4.09
CA SER A 35 -14.83 41.84 -3.79
C SER A 35 -14.41 42.71 -4.97
N GLN A 36 -13.55 42.23 -5.88
CA GLN A 36 -13.05 42.98 -7.03
C GLN A 36 -13.96 42.87 -8.27
N ASN A 37 -14.88 41.89 -8.32
CA ASN A 37 -15.71 41.61 -9.50
C ASN A 37 -17.21 41.54 -9.17
N PRO A 38 -17.83 42.62 -8.66
CA PRO A 38 -19.21 42.58 -8.16
C PRO A 38 -20.30 42.37 -9.22
N THR A 39 -20.04 42.52 -10.54
CA THR A 39 -21.12 42.74 -11.52
C THR A 39 -20.97 42.16 -12.94
N LYS A 40 -20.19 41.09 -13.18
CA LYS A 40 -20.19 40.40 -14.51
C LYS A 40 -20.78 38.97 -14.41
N MET A 41 -22.09 38.90 -14.22
CA MET A 41 -22.85 37.65 -13.98
C MET A 41 -23.18 36.85 -15.26
N SER A 42 -22.18 36.44 -16.03
CA SER A 42 -22.38 35.27 -16.93
C SER A 42 -21.11 34.45 -17.08
N ALA A 43 -19.97 35.12 -17.31
CA ALA A 43 -18.66 34.47 -17.30
C ALA A 43 -18.12 34.25 -15.87
N GLY A 44 -18.36 35.21 -14.96
CA GLY A 44 -17.91 35.10 -13.57
C GLY A 44 -18.65 34.04 -12.76
N GLU A 45 -19.87 33.68 -13.16
CA GLU A 45 -20.69 32.69 -12.46
C GLU A 45 -20.18 31.26 -12.69
N VAL A 46 -19.65 30.97 -13.88
CA VAL A 46 -19.00 29.70 -14.20
C VAL A 46 -17.71 29.54 -13.40
N GLU A 47 -16.88 30.58 -13.31
CA GLU A 47 -15.65 30.56 -12.52
C GLU A 47 -15.95 30.44 -11.01
N LEU A 48 -16.99 31.13 -10.54
CA LEU A 48 -17.48 31.03 -9.16
C LEU A 48 -17.98 29.62 -8.84
N GLN A 49 -18.75 29.00 -9.74
CA GLN A 49 -19.21 27.62 -9.58
C GLN A 49 -18.04 26.63 -9.58
N GLN A 50 -17.06 26.82 -10.45
CA GLN A 50 -15.87 25.98 -10.51
C GLN A 50 -15.08 26.05 -9.19
N LYS A 51 -14.84 27.26 -8.65
CA LYS A 51 -14.17 27.44 -7.35
C LYS A 51 -14.98 26.86 -6.20
N ARG A 52 -16.32 26.95 -6.22
CA ARG A 52 -17.19 26.29 -5.23
C ARG A 52 -17.06 24.76 -5.27
N GLN A 53 -16.99 24.17 -6.46
CA GLN A 53 -16.76 22.72 -6.59
C GLN A 53 -15.37 22.31 -6.08
N GLU A 54 -14.35 23.10 -6.37
CA GLU A 54 -12.99 22.85 -5.88
C GLU A 54 -12.92 22.90 -4.34
N ILE A 55 -13.55 23.91 -3.71
CA ILE A 55 -13.65 24.01 -2.25
C ILE A 55 -14.40 22.80 -1.67
N LYS A 56 -15.47 22.34 -2.34
CA LYS A 56 -16.24 21.17 -1.91
C LYS A 56 -15.40 19.89 -1.93
N LEU A 57 -14.59 19.69 -2.97
CA LEU A 57 -13.66 18.57 -3.07
C LEU A 57 -12.60 18.60 -1.95
N LEU A 58 -11.99 19.77 -1.70
CA LEU A 58 -11.00 19.92 -0.62
C LEU A 58 -11.58 19.61 0.76
N ARG A 59 -12.84 19.98 1.01
CA ARG A 59 -13.52 19.63 2.27
C ARG A 59 -13.72 18.12 2.44
N LEU A 60 -14.05 17.41 1.36
CA LEU A 60 -14.16 15.95 1.39
C LEU A 60 -12.82 15.30 1.69
N GLU A 61 -11.75 15.74 1.01
CA GLU A 61 -10.39 15.22 1.25
C GLU A 61 -9.93 15.43 2.70
N ILE A 62 -10.20 16.61 3.29
CA ILE A 62 -9.90 16.88 4.71
C ILE A 62 -10.68 15.93 5.63
N ASN A 63 -11.95 15.66 5.32
CA ASN A 63 -12.76 14.75 6.14
C ASN A 63 -12.25 13.31 6.05
N ASP A 64 -11.87 12.85 4.86
CA ASP A 64 -11.29 11.51 4.66
C ASP A 64 -9.96 11.36 5.43
N LEU A 65 -9.10 12.39 5.39
CA LEU A 65 -7.86 12.41 6.18
C LEU A 65 -8.11 12.39 7.69
N LYS A 66 -9.12 13.13 8.17
CA LYS A 66 -9.51 13.09 9.59
C LYS A 66 -10.03 11.73 10.00
N LYS A 67 -10.86 11.10 9.16
CA LYS A 67 -11.36 9.75 9.41
C LYS A 67 -10.21 8.74 9.48
N LEU A 68 -9.28 8.79 8.52
CA LEU A 68 -8.10 7.93 8.50
C LEU A 68 -7.24 8.10 9.76
N LYS A 69 -7.10 9.34 10.26
CA LYS A 69 -6.40 9.62 11.52
C LYS A 69 -7.11 8.98 12.73
N MET A 70 -8.43 9.04 12.79
CA MET A 70 -9.21 8.41 13.87
C MET A 70 -9.09 6.88 13.80
N ASP A 71 -9.28 6.28 12.63
CA ASP A 71 -9.14 4.84 12.42
C ASP A 71 -7.74 4.35 12.83
N TYR A 72 -6.69 5.14 12.54
CA TYR A 72 -5.32 4.84 12.95
C TYR A 72 -5.13 4.95 14.47
N GLN A 73 -5.67 5.98 15.12
CA GLN A 73 -5.61 6.14 16.58
C GLN A 73 -6.38 5.02 17.31
N ASP A 74 -7.54 4.64 16.81
CA ASP A 74 -8.34 3.56 17.37
C ASP A 74 -7.62 2.21 17.26
N SER A 75 -6.98 1.95 16.11
CA SER A 75 -6.14 0.75 15.92
C SER A 75 -4.91 0.72 16.84
N PHE A 76 -4.39 1.89 17.22
CA PHE A 76 -3.26 2.03 18.13
C PHE A 76 -3.66 1.81 19.60
N ILE A 77 -4.83 2.32 20.01
CA ILE A 77 -5.40 2.08 21.34
C ILE A 77 -5.75 0.60 21.49
N PHE A 78 -6.30 -0.04 20.44
CA PHE A 78 -6.65 -1.46 20.47
C PHE A 78 -5.43 -2.40 20.57
N ARG A 79 -4.26 -2.00 20.02
CA ARG A 79 -3.01 -2.76 20.19
C ARG A 79 -2.35 -2.61 21.56
N ASN A 80 -2.60 -1.52 22.27
CA ASN A 80 -1.98 -1.24 23.57
C ASN A 80 -2.93 -1.42 24.77
N GLY A 81 -4.19 -1.77 24.52
CA GLY A 81 -5.19 -2.08 25.53
C GLY A 81 -5.05 -3.47 26.16
N LEU A 82 -3.86 -3.82 26.67
CA LEU A 82 -3.72 -4.79 27.76
C LEU A 82 -2.33 -4.69 28.42
N LYS A 83 -2.14 -3.62 29.20
CA LYS A 83 -1.58 -3.59 30.56
C LYS A 83 -1.04 -2.18 30.84
N GLU A 84 -1.65 -1.53 31.82
CA GLU A 84 -0.93 -0.60 32.68
C GLU A 84 0.17 -1.39 33.41
N SER A 85 1.32 -1.54 32.77
CA SER A 85 2.55 -1.88 33.46
C SER A 85 3.56 -0.82 33.11
N GLU A 86 4.20 -0.30 34.16
CA GLU A 86 5.16 0.81 34.19
C GLU A 86 6.01 0.98 32.93
N PRO A 87 6.38 2.23 32.58
CA PRO A 87 7.28 2.48 31.46
C PRO A 87 8.54 1.61 31.59
N PRO A 88 8.95 0.90 30.52
CA PRO A 88 10.08 -0.01 30.60
C PRO A 88 11.32 0.76 31.03
N ARG A 89 11.83 0.45 32.24
CA ARG A 89 13.16 0.89 32.67
C ARG A 89 14.17 0.26 31.74
N ILE A 90 14.69 1.06 30.82
CA ILE A 90 15.84 0.70 29.99
C ILE A 90 17.06 0.61 30.91
N HIS A 91 17.33 -0.58 31.43
CA HIS A 91 18.58 -0.85 32.11
C HIS A 91 19.69 -0.97 31.07
N PHE A 92 20.49 0.08 30.94
CA PHE A 92 21.76 0.02 30.22
C PHE A 92 22.71 -0.91 31.00
N THR A 93 22.69 -2.20 30.69
CA THR A 93 23.77 -3.09 31.12
C THR A 93 25.02 -2.72 30.33
N LYS A 94 26.10 -2.39 31.05
CA LYS A 94 27.43 -2.11 30.50
C LYS A 94 27.83 -3.16 29.45
N PRO A 95 28.46 -2.76 28.33
CA PRO A 95 28.94 -3.72 27.34
C PRO A 95 29.95 -4.67 27.99
N ARG A 96 29.65 -5.97 27.96
CA ARG A 96 30.63 -7.01 28.28
C ARG A 96 31.72 -6.99 27.21
N ASN A 97 32.97 -6.85 27.65
CA ASN A 97 34.15 -7.15 26.85
C ASN A 97 34.03 -8.59 26.31
N ILE A 98 33.93 -8.72 24.99
CA ILE A 98 34.10 -10.01 24.31
C ILE A 98 35.57 -10.10 23.90
N PRO A 99 36.34 -11.10 24.38
CA PRO A 99 37.71 -11.28 23.96
C PRO A 99 37.78 -11.72 22.50
N ALA A 100 38.70 -11.10 21.76
CA ALA A 100 39.04 -11.47 20.41
C ALA A 100 39.63 -12.88 20.36
N SER A 101 38.98 -13.81 19.64
CA SER A 101 39.64 -14.86 18.86
C SER A 101 38.63 -15.72 18.11
N VAL A 102 39.11 -16.26 16.99
CA VAL A 102 38.54 -17.33 16.15
C VAL A 102 37.63 -16.88 15.00
N GLU A 103 38.25 -16.12 14.10
CA GLU A 103 38.45 -16.49 12.69
C GLU A 103 37.88 -17.86 12.23
N LYS A 104 36.95 -17.84 11.26
CA LYS A 104 37.02 -18.57 9.97
C LYS A 104 35.74 -18.44 9.12
N ARG A 105 35.90 -17.73 8.00
CA ARG A 105 35.44 -18.01 6.61
C ARG A 105 33.97 -18.39 6.35
N ASN A 106 33.30 -17.56 5.56
CA ASN A 106 32.89 -17.90 4.18
C ASN A 106 32.29 -16.66 3.49
N THR A 107 33.14 -15.89 2.82
CA THR A 107 32.75 -14.84 1.88
C THR A 107 32.67 -15.42 0.47
N VAL A 108 31.52 -15.29 -0.17
CA VAL A 108 31.30 -15.59 -1.60
C VAL A 108 31.84 -14.42 -2.42
N PRO A 109 32.80 -14.59 -3.35
CA PRO A 109 33.25 -13.50 -4.20
C PRO A 109 32.35 -13.35 -5.44
N LEU A 110 31.62 -12.22 -5.53
CA LEU A 110 31.03 -11.75 -6.79
C LEU A 110 32.14 -11.13 -7.63
N ASN A 111 32.53 -11.84 -8.68
CA ASN A 111 33.61 -11.46 -9.59
C ASN A 111 33.06 -11.38 -11.01
N ILE A 112 32.57 -10.22 -11.45
CA ILE A 112 32.45 -9.89 -12.89
C ILE A 112 32.80 -8.41 -13.08
N LYS A 113 34.04 -8.15 -13.50
CA LYS A 113 34.49 -6.87 -14.06
C LYS A 113 34.32 -6.87 -15.58
N LYS A 114 33.75 -5.76 -16.06
CA LYS A 114 33.99 -5.02 -17.32
C LYS A 114 35.02 -5.59 -18.32
N LYS A 115 34.63 -5.59 -19.61
CA LYS A 115 35.39 -5.34 -20.87
C LYS A 115 34.59 -6.03 -22.02
N LEU A 116 34.29 -5.46 -23.19
CA LEU A 116 35.00 -4.53 -24.08
C LEU A 116 34.03 -3.72 -24.96
N GLU A 117 34.39 -2.46 -25.21
CA GLU A 117 34.12 -1.74 -26.46
C GLU A 117 35.02 -2.26 -27.58
N ASN A 118 34.48 -2.29 -28.80
CA ASN A 118 35.06 -1.89 -30.09
C ASN A 118 34.56 -2.82 -31.20
N GLY A 119 33.95 -2.19 -32.19
CA GLY A 119 33.36 -2.86 -33.34
C GLY A 119 34.40 -3.43 -34.27
N ASP A 120 34.02 -4.53 -34.91
CA ASP A 120 34.37 -4.81 -36.30
C ASP A 120 33.18 -5.50 -36.97
N ILE A 121 32.93 -5.03 -38.18
CA ILE A 121 31.86 -5.40 -39.10
C ILE A 121 32.13 -6.82 -39.63
N CYS A 122 31.10 -7.65 -39.79
CA CYS A 122 30.90 -8.38 -41.04
C CYS A 122 29.46 -8.89 -41.22
N VAL A 123 28.97 -8.54 -42.41
CA VAL A 123 27.72 -8.91 -43.08
C VAL A 123 27.69 -10.40 -43.35
N ASN A 124 26.55 -11.05 -43.13
CA ASN A 124 26.02 -12.02 -44.10
C ASN A 124 24.49 -12.08 -44.00
N GLN A 125 23.88 -11.84 -45.15
CA GLN A 125 22.47 -11.88 -45.44
C GLN A 125 21.97 -13.33 -45.42
N ALA A 126 20.76 -13.55 -44.90
CA ALA A 126 19.73 -14.38 -45.54
C ALA A 126 18.40 -14.19 -44.79
N GLN A 127 17.52 -13.39 -45.41
CA GLN A 127 16.08 -13.58 -45.59
C GLN A 127 15.29 -14.27 -44.46
N ASP A 128 14.44 -13.53 -43.76
CA ASP A 128 13.00 -13.57 -44.07
C ASP A 128 12.22 -12.40 -43.46
N LYS A 129 11.27 -11.91 -44.25
CA LYS A 129 10.44 -10.73 -43.98
C LYS A 129 9.43 -11.02 -42.86
N GLN A 130 9.47 -10.27 -41.75
CA GLN A 130 8.24 -9.79 -41.09
C GLN A 130 8.45 -8.38 -40.51
N LEU A 131 7.50 -7.50 -40.84
CA LEU A 131 7.40 -6.12 -40.37
C LEU A 131 7.36 -6.10 -38.83
N ILE A 132 8.36 -5.49 -38.20
CA ILE A 132 8.29 -5.07 -36.79
C ILE A 132 8.10 -3.56 -36.80
N SER A 133 6.86 -3.13 -36.55
CA SER A 133 6.55 -1.79 -36.11
C SER A 133 7.31 -1.51 -34.81
N PRO A 134 7.93 -0.33 -34.61
CA PRO A 134 8.58 0.00 -33.35
C PRO A 134 7.49 0.09 -32.26
N GLN A 135 7.35 -0.97 -31.46
CA GLN A 135 6.57 -0.90 -30.24
C GLN A 135 7.36 -0.05 -29.25
N VAL A 136 6.91 1.20 -29.11
CA VAL A 136 7.21 2.04 -27.96
C VAL A 136 6.91 1.19 -26.72
N PRO A 137 7.86 0.97 -25.79
CA PRO A 137 7.57 0.25 -24.57
C PRO A 137 6.49 1.04 -23.81
N ALA A 138 5.28 0.51 -23.81
CA ALA A 138 4.18 1.08 -23.07
C ALA A 138 4.60 1.10 -21.60
N ILE A 139 4.79 2.30 -21.05
CA ILE A 139 4.95 2.51 -19.62
C ILE A 139 3.60 2.15 -19.02
N VAL A 140 3.46 0.88 -18.63
CA VAL A 140 2.29 0.39 -17.90
C VAL A 140 2.16 1.23 -16.65
N GLN A 141 1.09 2.02 -16.59
CA GLN A 141 0.82 2.93 -15.50
C GLN A 141 0.71 2.09 -14.22
N LYS A 142 1.66 2.26 -13.28
CA LYS A 142 1.73 1.50 -12.00
C LYS A 142 0.45 1.53 -11.16
N LYS A 143 -0.55 2.34 -11.51
CA LYS A 143 -1.81 2.49 -10.79
C LYS A 143 -2.82 1.36 -11.07
N GLU A 144 -2.83 0.78 -12.26
CA GLU A 144 -3.88 -0.21 -12.62
C GLU A 144 -3.64 -1.58 -11.98
N LYS A 145 -2.38 -2.04 -11.88
CA LYS A 145 -2.04 -3.33 -11.26
C LYS A 145 -2.36 -3.44 -9.77
N ILE A 146 -2.46 -2.31 -9.05
CA ILE A 146 -2.76 -2.31 -7.60
C ILE A 146 -4.24 -2.65 -7.37
N ILE A 147 -5.11 -2.22 -8.27
CA ILE A 147 -6.57 -2.42 -8.15
C ILE A 147 -6.92 -3.90 -8.36
N GLU A 148 -6.20 -4.58 -9.24
CA GLU A 148 -6.46 -5.99 -9.59
C GLU A 148 -6.22 -6.97 -8.42
N ASN A 149 -5.53 -6.56 -7.34
CA ASN A 149 -5.14 -7.48 -6.28
C ASN A 149 -5.48 -7.01 -4.86
N ILE A 150 -6.46 -6.11 -4.72
CA ILE A 150 -6.88 -5.58 -3.40
C ILE A 150 -7.26 -6.70 -2.43
N PHE A 151 -8.00 -7.72 -2.90
CA PHE A 151 -8.43 -8.82 -2.04
C PHE A 151 -7.25 -9.68 -1.55
N HIS A 152 -6.26 -9.93 -2.39
CA HIS A 152 -5.04 -10.63 -2.00
C HIS A 152 -4.28 -9.87 -0.91
N HIS A 153 -4.13 -8.55 -1.07
CA HIS A 153 -3.51 -7.71 -0.04
C HIS A 153 -4.34 -7.63 1.25
N GLN A 154 -5.67 -7.64 1.17
CA GLN A 154 -6.54 -7.72 2.36
C GLN A 154 -6.30 -9.02 3.15
N LEU A 155 -6.08 -10.15 2.46
CA LEU A 155 -5.74 -11.41 3.11
C LEU A 155 -4.37 -11.35 3.80
N GLU A 156 -3.37 -10.70 3.19
CA GLU A 156 -2.02 -10.55 3.76
C GLU A 156 -1.97 -9.72 5.05
N ILE A 157 -2.96 -8.87 5.30
CA ILE A 157 -3.07 -8.10 6.55
C ILE A 157 -3.37 -9.03 7.74
N VAL A 158 -3.96 -10.21 7.51
CA VAL A 158 -4.34 -11.14 8.58
C VAL A 158 -3.10 -11.83 9.17
N PRO A 159 -2.88 -11.76 10.50
CA PRO A 159 -1.70 -12.36 11.13
C PRO A 159 -1.59 -13.88 10.90
N GLY A 160 -0.48 -14.27 10.28
CA GLY A 160 -0.18 -15.67 9.94
C GLY A 160 -0.52 -16.04 8.50
N VAL A 161 -1.11 -15.12 7.72
CA VAL A 161 -1.29 -15.29 6.27
C VAL A 161 -0.04 -14.78 5.56
N SER A 162 0.65 -15.68 4.85
CA SER A 162 1.74 -15.30 3.94
C SER A 162 1.19 -15.04 2.54
N SER A 163 1.96 -14.36 1.69
CA SER A 163 1.60 -14.10 0.30
C SER A 163 1.20 -15.37 -0.48
N HIS A 164 1.87 -16.49 -0.19
CA HIS A 164 1.57 -17.79 -0.79
C HIS A 164 0.21 -18.33 -0.32
N ILE A 165 -0.12 -18.18 0.96
CA ILE A 165 -1.44 -18.57 1.50
C ILE A 165 -2.53 -17.70 0.88
N ALA A 166 -2.33 -16.39 0.84
CA ALA A 166 -3.25 -15.45 0.21
C ALA A 166 -3.50 -15.83 -1.25
N GLN A 167 -2.45 -16.17 -2.00
CA GLN A 167 -2.55 -16.62 -3.38
C GLN A 167 -3.39 -17.90 -3.52
N MET A 168 -3.19 -18.89 -2.66
CA MET A 168 -3.99 -20.13 -2.68
C MET A 168 -5.47 -19.87 -2.42
N ILE A 169 -5.79 -18.96 -1.49
CA ILE A 169 -7.17 -18.57 -1.19
C ILE A 169 -7.77 -17.80 -2.37
N THR A 170 -7.05 -16.83 -2.94
CA THR A 170 -7.54 -16.04 -4.09
C THR A 170 -7.72 -16.88 -5.35
N ASN A 171 -6.97 -17.97 -5.51
CA ASN A 171 -7.17 -18.90 -6.62
C ASN A 171 -8.50 -19.66 -6.52
N LEU A 172 -8.95 -19.98 -5.30
CA LEU A 172 -10.22 -20.65 -5.05
C LEU A 172 -11.39 -19.66 -4.98
N TYR A 173 -11.14 -18.49 -4.40
CA TYR A 173 -12.11 -17.43 -4.18
C TYR A 173 -11.53 -16.11 -4.69
N PRO A 174 -11.72 -15.76 -5.99
CA PRO A 174 -11.06 -14.61 -6.60
C PRO A 174 -11.41 -13.25 -5.98
N THR A 175 -12.54 -13.18 -5.27
CA THR A 175 -13.03 -11.94 -4.67
C THR A 175 -13.50 -12.17 -3.24
N ASN A 176 -13.47 -11.11 -2.41
CA ASN A 176 -14.05 -11.15 -1.07
C ASN A 176 -15.51 -11.65 -1.10
N LYS A 177 -16.32 -11.11 -2.02
CA LYS A 177 -17.73 -11.53 -2.21
C LYS A 177 -17.87 -13.03 -2.50
N SER A 178 -16.96 -13.63 -3.27
CA SER A 178 -17.01 -15.07 -3.53
C SER A 178 -16.66 -15.90 -2.29
N LEU A 179 -15.77 -15.40 -1.43
CA LEU A 179 -15.42 -16.04 -0.18
C LEU A 179 -16.58 -15.95 0.83
N THR A 180 -17.18 -14.76 1.02
CA THR A 180 -18.37 -14.57 1.88
C THR A 180 -19.51 -15.49 1.48
N LYS A 181 -19.85 -15.53 0.17
CA LYS A 181 -20.87 -16.44 -0.35
C LYS A 181 -20.56 -17.92 -0.14
N ALA A 182 -19.29 -18.29 -0.01
CA ALA A 182 -18.92 -19.67 0.30
C ALA A 182 -19.19 -19.98 1.78
N TYR A 183 -18.90 -19.04 2.68
CA TYR A 183 -19.27 -19.16 4.10
C TYR A 183 -20.79 -19.19 4.30
N ASP A 184 -21.55 -18.38 3.58
CA ASP A 184 -23.02 -18.31 3.70
C ASP A 184 -23.73 -19.60 3.28
N LYS A 185 -23.07 -20.46 2.51
CA LYS A 185 -23.62 -21.77 2.09
C LYS A 185 -23.50 -22.85 3.15
N LEU A 186 -22.72 -22.61 4.19
CA LEU A 186 -22.54 -23.53 5.30
C LEU A 186 -23.50 -23.11 6.41
N ASP A 187 -24.25 -24.05 6.97
CA ASP A 187 -25.24 -23.75 8.01
C ASP A 187 -24.62 -23.79 9.41
N GLU A 188 -23.67 -24.71 9.63
CA GLU A 188 -23.02 -24.87 10.93
C GLU A 188 -21.80 -23.96 11.08
N ASP A 189 -21.73 -23.24 12.21
CA ASP A 189 -20.57 -22.39 12.55
C ASP A 189 -19.25 -23.18 12.58
N GLY A 190 -19.31 -24.45 13.00
CA GLY A 190 -18.16 -25.35 12.99
C GLY A 190 -17.62 -25.62 11.60
N GLU A 191 -18.48 -25.76 10.59
CA GLU A 191 -18.09 -25.93 9.21
C GLU A 191 -17.55 -24.64 8.62
N LYS A 192 -18.20 -23.50 8.91
CA LYS A 192 -17.71 -22.17 8.52
C LYS A 192 -16.30 -21.92 9.01
N TRP A 193 -16.02 -22.19 10.29
CA TRP A 193 -14.68 -21.99 10.85
C TRP A 193 -13.61 -22.89 10.21
N ASN A 194 -14.00 -24.05 9.68
CA ASN A 194 -13.09 -25.03 9.11
C ASN A 194 -13.06 -25.05 7.58
N MET A 195 -13.86 -24.21 6.90
CA MET A 195 -13.99 -24.20 5.43
C MET A 195 -12.64 -24.13 4.70
N LEU A 196 -11.70 -23.35 5.22
CA LEU A 196 -10.38 -23.16 4.61
C LEU A 196 -9.30 -24.06 5.23
N ALA A 197 -9.61 -24.80 6.30
CA ALA A 197 -8.63 -25.52 7.11
C ALA A 197 -7.89 -26.61 6.33
N ASP A 198 -8.57 -27.22 5.35
CA ASP A 198 -8.04 -28.31 4.53
C ASP A 198 -7.32 -27.86 3.26
N ILE A 199 -7.27 -26.55 2.98
CA ILE A 199 -6.51 -26.02 1.85
C ILE A 199 -5.03 -26.37 2.02
N SER A 200 -4.48 -27.05 1.02
CA SER A 200 -3.07 -27.41 0.99
C SER A 200 -2.22 -26.24 0.52
N VAL A 201 -1.21 -25.91 1.32
CA VAL A 201 -0.22 -24.87 1.07
C VAL A 201 1.15 -25.57 1.03
N GLY A 202 1.51 -26.07 -0.15
CA GLY A 202 2.68 -26.91 -0.34
C GLY A 202 2.55 -28.26 0.38
N LYS A 203 3.38 -28.49 1.40
CA LYS A 203 3.39 -29.74 2.19
C LYS A 203 2.51 -29.69 3.44
N ARG A 204 1.93 -28.54 3.77
CA ARG A 204 1.14 -28.33 4.99
C ARG A 204 -0.28 -27.90 4.63
N LYS A 205 -1.23 -28.18 5.50
CA LYS A 205 -2.58 -27.60 5.41
C LYS A 205 -2.60 -26.24 6.11
N LEU A 206 -3.54 -25.38 5.74
CA LEU A 206 -3.78 -24.08 6.39
C LEU A 206 -4.04 -24.25 7.90
N GLY A 207 -4.84 -25.26 8.26
CA GLY A 207 -5.19 -25.59 9.64
C GLY A 207 -6.35 -24.77 10.20
N LYS A 208 -7.00 -25.33 11.22
CA LYS A 208 -8.24 -24.81 11.82
C LYS A 208 -8.08 -23.41 12.43
N VAL A 209 -6.93 -23.15 13.05
CA VAL A 209 -6.66 -21.86 13.73
C VAL A 209 -6.65 -20.70 12.75
N LEU A 210 -5.96 -20.86 11.61
CA LEU A 210 -5.86 -19.80 10.61
C LEU A 210 -7.17 -19.66 9.81
N SER A 211 -7.84 -20.78 9.52
CA SER A 211 -9.18 -20.79 8.91
C SER A 211 -10.19 -20.00 9.74
N ARG A 212 -10.24 -20.24 11.06
CA ARG A 212 -11.13 -19.51 11.97
C ARG A 212 -10.83 -18.01 12.00
N ARG A 213 -9.55 -17.62 12.10
CA ARG A 213 -9.16 -16.18 12.07
C ARG A 213 -9.62 -15.49 10.79
N LEU A 214 -9.51 -16.17 9.64
CA LEU A 214 -9.98 -15.64 8.37
C LEU A 214 -11.50 -15.49 8.37
N HIS A 215 -12.24 -16.47 8.87
CA HIS A 215 -13.69 -16.35 9.03
C HIS A 215 -14.05 -15.12 9.88
N ASP A 216 -13.41 -14.95 11.05
CA ASP A 216 -13.71 -13.85 11.96
C ASP A 216 -13.43 -12.47 11.32
N VAL A 217 -12.37 -12.33 10.53
CA VAL A 217 -12.04 -11.05 9.86
C VAL A 217 -13.01 -10.69 8.73
N PHE A 218 -13.49 -11.68 7.98
CA PHE A 218 -14.25 -11.44 6.75
C PHE A 218 -15.77 -11.62 6.90
N ASN A 219 -16.24 -12.17 8.02
CA ASN A 219 -17.65 -12.48 8.27
C ASN A 219 -18.19 -11.87 9.59
N MET A 220 -17.45 -10.96 10.23
CA MET A 220 -17.96 -10.18 11.37
C MET A 220 -18.97 -9.13 10.88
N GLU A 221 -20.26 -9.45 10.99
CA GLU A 221 -21.36 -8.48 11.15
C GLU A 221 -21.68 -8.28 12.63
#